data_AF-A0A3P7MIZ7-F1
#
_entry.id   AF-A0A3P7MIZ7-F1
#
_cell.length_a   1.000
_cell.length_b   1.000
_cell.length_c   1.000
_cell.angle_alpha   90.00
_cell.angle_beta   90.00
_cell.angle_gamma   90.00
#
_symmetry.space_group_name_H-M   'P 1'
#
loop_
_entity.id
_entity.type
_entity.pdbx_description
1 polymer ?
#
loop_
_entity_poly.entity_id
_entity_poly.type
_entity_poly.pdbx_seq_one_letter_code
_entity_poly.pdbx_strand_id
1 'polypeptide(L)'
;MNKFCANVQWFLLACVDSYCPPGKFCQERVFPCKNPPCRPILFCLPNEENGCARHKCPANEVCVERVEPCINKICKKIPSCAKPGTCDALVCPPSQHCVANPKPRCETVRPVRAPKRLDSSAMRN
;
A
#
# COMPACT_ATOMS: atom_id res chain seq x y z
N MET A 1 -24.08 -20.22 7.64
CA MET A 1 -23.14 -21.32 7.32
C MET A 1 -21.89 -20.72 6.69
N ASN A 2 -20.86 -20.44 7.50
CA ASN A 2 -19.60 -19.86 7.03
C ASN A 2 -18.74 -20.98 6.43
N LYS A 3 -18.66 -21.04 5.10
CA LYS A 3 -17.72 -21.93 4.41
C LYS A 3 -16.31 -21.43 4.72
N PHE A 4 -15.70 -22.03 5.74
CA PHE A 4 -14.26 -21.97 5.96
C PHE A 4 -13.56 -22.39 4.67
N CYS A 5 -12.58 -21.58 4.25
CA CYS A 5 -11.66 -21.92 3.17
C CYS A 5 -10.90 -23.19 3.55
N ALA A 6 -11.51 -24.35 3.32
CA ALA A 6 -10.92 -25.66 3.56
C ALA A 6 -10.54 -26.27 2.22
N ASN A 7 -9.25 -26.23 1.87
CA ASN A 7 -8.43 -27.42 1.61
C ASN A 7 -7.16 -27.10 0.81
N VAL A 8 -6.08 -27.79 1.21
CA VAL A 8 -4.82 -28.11 0.52
C VAL A 8 -3.64 -27.12 0.63
N GLN A 9 -2.52 -27.69 1.10
CA GLN A 9 -1.13 -27.21 1.12
C GLN A 9 -0.70 -26.21 2.22
N TRP A 10 -0.20 -26.82 3.30
CA TRP A 10 0.32 -26.25 4.52
C TRP A 10 1.75 -25.73 4.33
N PHE A 11 2.00 -24.41 4.40
CA PHE A 11 3.12 -23.73 5.08
C PHE A 11 3.33 -22.23 4.70
N LEU A 12 2.64 -21.69 3.68
CA LEU A 12 2.93 -20.33 3.15
C LEU A 12 1.69 -19.51 2.74
N LEU A 13 0.50 -19.78 3.30
CA LEU A 13 -0.71 -19.08 2.85
C LEU A 13 -0.84 -17.72 3.56
N ALA A 14 -0.16 -16.72 3.01
CA ALA A 14 -0.46 -15.31 3.25
C ALA A 14 -1.53 -14.82 2.26
N CYS A 15 -2.21 -13.73 2.58
CA CYS A 15 -3.13 -13.04 1.69
C CYS A 15 -2.44 -12.51 0.42
N VAL A 16 -1.13 -12.34 0.46
CA VAL A 16 -0.30 -11.98 -0.70
C VAL A 16 -0.40 -13.05 -1.78
N ASP A 17 -0.51 -14.34 -1.40
CA ASP A 17 -0.44 -15.49 -2.31
C ASP A 17 -1.75 -16.30 -2.40
N SER A 18 -2.83 -15.83 -1.76
CA SER A 18 -4.10 -16.57 -1.67
C SER A 18 -5.22 -15.88 -2.42
N TYR A 19 -6.01 -16.62 -3.20
CA TYR A 19 -7.12 -16.04 -3.96
C TYR A 19 -8.45 -15.99 -3.19
N CYS A 20 -9.18 -14.88 -3.29
CA CYS A 20 -10.56 -14.74 -2.83
C CYS A 20 -11.56 -14.73 -4.01
N PRO A 21 -12.82 -15.14 -3.77
CA PRO A 21 -13.88 -14.98 -4.77
C PRO A 21 -14.05 -13.53 -5.24
N PRO A 22 -14.59 -13.29 -6.44
CA PRO A 22 -14.89 -11.95 -6.92
C PRO A 22 -15.72 -11.15 -5.92
N GLY A 23 -15.45 -9.84 -5.82
CA GLY A 23 -16.13 -8.97 -4.87
C GLY A 23 -15.57 -9.03 -3.44
N LYS A 24 -14.47 -9.77 -3.22
CA LYS A 24 -13.84 -9.89 -1.90
C LYS A 24 -12.34 -9.63 -1.94
N PHE A 25 -11.81 -9.17 -0.81
CA PHE A 25 -10.38 -9.03 -0.56
C PHE A 25 -9.95 -9.97 0.58
N CYS A 26 -8.68 -10.35 0.58
CA CYS A 26 -8.11 -11.20 1.63
C CYS A 26 -7.64 -10.36 2.83
N GLN A 27 -8.00 -10.77 4.04
CA GLN A 27 -7.50 -10.24 5.30
C GLN A 27 -6.96 -11.35 6.19
N GLU A 28 -5.73 -11.18 6.69
CA GLU A 28 -5.14 -12.03 7.71
C GLU A 28 -5.51 -11.54 9.11
N ARG A 29 -5.81 -12.48 10.01
CA ARG A 29 -5.91 -12.22 11.46
C ARG A 29 -5.15 -13.27 12.24
N VAL A 30 -4.32 -12.82 13.16
CA VAL A 30 -3.68 -13.67 14.16
C VAL A 30 -4.58 -13.68 15.39
N PHE A 31 -5.08 -14.86 15.74
CA PHE A 31 -5.86 -15.03 16.97
C PHE A 31 -4.94 -15.48 18.13
N PRO A 32 -5.32 -15.16 19.39
CA PRO A 32 -4.66 -15.75 20.55
C PRO A 32 -4.69 -17.27 20.45
N CYS A 33 -3.53 -17.91 20.56
CA CYS A 33 -3.41 -19.35 20.52
C CYS A 33 -2.67 -19.85 21.77
N LYS A 34 -2.99 -21.08 22.20
CA LYS A 34 -2.41 -21.66 23.42
C LYS A 34 -0.90 -21.90 23.30
N ASN A 35 -0.42 -22.27 22.12
CA ASN A 35 0.97 -22.59 21.84
C ASN A 35 1.47 -21.79 20.62
N PRO A 36 2.40 -20.82 20.79
CA PRO A 36 3.02 -20.11 19.68
C PRO A 36 4.00 -21.00 18.88
N PRO A 37 4.25 -20.70 17.59
CA PRO A 37 3.74 -19.57 16.81
C PRO A 37 2.28 -19.76 16.37
N CYS A 38 1.46 -18.74 16.59
CA CYS A 38 0.08 -18.73 16.14
C CYS A 38 0.03 -18.60 14.62
N ARG A 39 -0.73 -19.48 13.96
CA ARG A 39 -0.91 -19.40 12.52
C ARG A 39 -1.96 -18.35 12.18
N PRO A 40 -1.68 -17.45 11.22
CA PRO A 40 -2.69 -16.51 10.75
C PRO A 40 -3.84 -17.27 10.09
N ILE A 41 -5.06 -16.77 10.32
CA ILE A 41 -6.27 -17.25 9.63
C ILE A 41 -6.61 -16.24 8.53
N LEU A 42 -6.87 -16.75 7.33
CA LEU A 42 -7.27 -15.95 6.18
C LEU A 42 -8.78 -15.79 6.12
N PHE A 43 -9.24 -14.56 5.87
CA PHE A 43 -10.64 -14.22 5.67
C PHE A 43 -10.83 -13.54 4.33
N CYS A 44 -11.83 -13.96 3.57
CA CYS A 44 -12.29 -13.22 2.40
C CYS A 44 -13.46 -12.32 2.80
N LEU A 45 -13.21 -11.01 2.85
CA LEU A 45 -14.18 -9.99 3.25
C LEU A 45 -14.70 -9.22 2.04
N PRO A 46 -15.95 -8.70 2.08
CA PRO A 46 -16.50 -7.85 1.03
C PRO A 46 -15.64 -6.60 0.78
N ASN A 47 -15.53 -6.16 -0.47
CA ASN A 47 -14.70 -5.01 -0.85
C ASN A 47 -15.17 -3.68 -0.25
N GLU A 48 -16.45 -3.57 0.06
CA GLU A 48 -17.07 -2.42 0.69
C GLU A 48 -16.52 -2.18 2.10
N GLU A 49 -15.82 -3.18 2.66
CA GLU A 49 -15.21 -3.14 3.98
C GLU A 49 -13.70 -2.85 3.94
N ASN A 50 -13.13 -2.69 2.75
CA ASN A 50 -11.69 -2.57 2.54
C ASN A 50 -11.20 -1.13 2.78
N GLY A 51 -9.97 -0.99 3.30
CA GLY A 51 -9.32 0.32 3.45
C GLY A 51 -10.08 1.29 4.38
N CYS A 52 -10.30 2.50 3.89
CA CYS A 52 -10.88 3.61 4.62
C CYS A 52 -12.38 3.44 4.89
N ALA A 53 -13.06 2.51 4.22
CA ALA A 53 -14.49 2.27 4.44
C ALA A 53 -14.80 1.84 5.89
N ARG A 54 -13.85 1.16 6.57
CA ARG A 54 -13.97 0.76 7.98
C ARG A 54 -13.03 1.50 8.93
N HIS A 55 -12.27 2.46 8.43
CA HIS A 55 -11.30 3.19 9.22
C HIS A 55 -11.72 4.64 9.37
N LYS A 56 -11.98 5.03 10.62
CA LYS A 56 -12.30 6.42 10.97
C LYS A 56 -11.06 7.08 11.55
N CYS A 57 -10.63 8.15 10.90
CA CYS A 57 -9.54 8.98 11.40
C CYS A 57 -10.02 9.93 12.49
N PRO A 58 -9.12 10.34 13.40
CA PRO A 58 -9.42 11.39 14.36
C PRO A 58 -9.74 12.73 13.66
N ALA A 59 -10.31 13.67 14.41
CA ALA A 59 -10.68 14.97 13.87
C ALA A 59 -9.47 15.69 13.24
N ASN A 60 -9.70 16.34 12.09
CA ASN A 60 -8.70 17.06 11.30
C ASN A 60 -7.67 16.18 10.55
N GLU A 61 -7.90 14.88 10.45
CA GLU A 61 -7.11 13.98 9.60
C GLU A 61 -7.95 13.39 8.47
N VAL A 62 -7.29 13.09 7.36
CA VAL A 62 -7.89 12.41 6.20
C VAL A 62 -7.43 10.97 6.14
N CYS A 63 -8.34 10.07 5.78
CA CYS A 63 -7.99 8.67 5.59
C CYS A 63 -7.40 8.46 4.20
N VAL A 64 -6.25 7.79 4.16
CA VAL A 64 -5.47 7.50 2.97
C VAL A 64 -5.31 6.00 2.85
N GLU A 65 -5.60 5.48 1.66
CA GLU A 65 -5.50 4.05 1.36
C GLU A 65 -4.20 3.76 0.62
N ARG A 66 -3.39 2.84 1.15
CA ARG A 66 -2.22 2.30 0.45
C ARG A 66 -2.48 0.84 0.10
N VAL A 67 -2.18 0.46 -1.13
CA VAL A 67 -2.37 -0.92 -1.58
C VAL A 67 -1.05 -1.66 -1.44
N GLU A 68 -1.07 -2.74 -0.67
CA GLU A 68 0.02 -3.72 -0.69
C GLU A 68 -0.16 -4.62 -1.92
N PRO A 69 0.86 -4.76 -2.79
CA PRO A 69 0.80 -5.66 -3.93
C PRO A 69 0.47 -7.09 -3.49
N CYS A 70 -0.42 -7.76 -4.22
CA CYS A 70 -0.85 -9.11 -3.93
C CYS A 70 -1.27 -9.83 -5.23
N ILE A 71 -1.41 -11.16 -5.16
CA ILE A 71 -1.79 -11.98 -6.31
C ILE A 71 -3.30 -11.86 -6.65
N ASN A 72 -4.12 -11.44 -5.68
CA ASN A 72 -5.56 -11.23 -5.90
C ASN A 72 -5.83 -10.11 -6.90
N LYS A 73 -6.94 -10.24 -7.62
CA LYS A 73 -7.52 -9.13 -8.41
C LYS A 73 -7.78 -7.89 -7.56
N ILE A 74 -8.10 -8.08 -6.28
CA ILE A 74 -8.40 -7.01 -5.33
C ILE A 74 -7.58 -7.21 -4.07
N CYS A 75 -6.58 -6.35 -3.91
CA CYS A 75 -5.70 -6.37 -2.76
C CYS A 75 -6.28 -5.67 -1.55
N LYS A 76 -5.80 -6.06 -0.37
CA LYS A 76 -6.08 -5.36 0.87
C LYS A 76 -5.56 -3.93 0.76
N LYS A 77 -6.42 -2.97 1.12
CA LYS A 77 -6.06 -1.58 1.30
C LYS A 77 -5.72 -1.37 2.76
N ILE A 78 -4.53 -0.82 3.01
CA ILE A 78 -4.05 -0.44 4.34
C ILE A 78 -4.47 1.01 4.56
N PRO A 79 -5.45 1.27 5.44
CA PRO A 79 -5.83 2.63 5.78
C PRO A 79 -4.79 3.24 6.72
N SER A 80 -4.51 4.51 6.51
CA SER A 80 -3.68 5.35 7.37
C SER A 80 -4.31 6.73 7.50
N CYS A 81 -4.11 7.39 8.64
CA CYS A 81 -4.57 8.76 8.83
C CYS A 81 -3.41 9.73 8.63
N ALA A 82 -3.69 10.81 7.91
CA ALA A 82 -2.70 11.84 7.61
C ALA A 82 -3.31 13.23 7.74
N LYS A 83 -2.46 14.21 8.06
CA LYS A 83 -2.88 15.61 8.08
C LYS A 83 -3.11 16.12 6.66
N PRO A 84 -4.22 16.83 6.39
CA PRO A 84 -4.43 17.42 5.08
C PRO A 84 -3.30 18.40 4.76
N GLY A 85 -2.87 18.43 3.49
CA GLY A 85 -1.77 19.30 3.06
C GLY A 85 -0.36 18.76 3.31
N THR A 86 -0.22 17.51 3.77
CA THR A 86 1.09 16.83 3.82
C THR A 86 1.24 15.80 2.71
N CYS A 87 2.48 15.35 2.47
CA CYS A 87 2.74 14.25 1.54
C CYS A 87 2.17 12.91 2.01
N ASP A 88 1.96 12.74 3.31
CA ASP A 88 1.35 11.52 3.85
C ASP A 88 -0.12 11.39 3.44
N ALA A 89 -0.78 12.53 3.20
CA ALA A 89 -2.14 12.64 2.69
C ALA A 89 -2.26 12.38 1.17
N LEU A 90 -1.15 12.19 0.46
CA LEU A 90 -1.12 12.07 -0.98
C LEU A 90 -0.54 10.71 -1.42
N VAL A 91 -1.28 9.97 -2.23
CA VAL A 91 -0.81 8.72 -2.86
C VAL A 91 -0.32 9.03 -4.26
N CYS A 92 1.00 8.97 -4.44
CA CYS A 92 1.61 9.18 -5.75
C CYS A 92 1.69 7.87 -6.55
N PRO A 93 1.58 7.94 -7.89
CA PRO A 93 1.90 6.82 -8.77
C PRO A 93 3.34 6.32 -8.54
N PRO A 94 3.67 5.05 -8.82
CA PRO A 94 4.99 4.46 -8.57
C PRO A 94 6.17 5.20 -9.21
N SER A 95 5.96 5.92 -10.32
CA SER A 95 6.99 6.69 -11.03
C SER A 95 7.18 8.12 -10.49
N GLN A 96 6.45 8.48 -9.43
CA GLN A 96 6.42 9.82 -8.87
C GLN A 96 6.72 9.77 -7.37
N HIS A 97 7.32 10.84 -6.88
CA HIS A 97 7.53 11.07 -5.44
C HIS A 97 6.77 12.32 -5.02
N CYS A 98 6.41 12.42 -3.74
CA CYS A 98 5.76 13.62 -3.25
C CYS A 98 6.79 14.68 -2.87
N VAL A 99 6.52 15.93 -3.27
CA VAL A 99 7.29 17.12 -2.88
C VAL A 99 6.35 18.10 -2.20
N ALA A 100 6.74 18.61 -1.03
CA ALA A 100 5.88 19.42 -0.18
C ALA A 100 5.94 20.94 -0.44
N ASN A 101 6.69 21.42 -1.44
CA ASN A 101 7.00 22.85 -1.61
C ASN A 101 6.32 23.47 -2.85
N PRO A 102 5.41 24.46 -2.74
CA PRO A 102 4.75 25.02 -1.55
C PRO A 102 3.48 24.27 -1.10
N LYS A 103 3.04 23.27 -1.88
CA LYS A 103 1.90 22.38 -1.60
C LYS A 103 2.28 20.94 -1.99
N PRO A 104 1.78 19.91 -1.28
CA PRO A 104 2.08 18.52 -1.62
C PRO A 104 1.60 18.20 -3.03
N ARG A 105 2.52 17.77 -3.88
CA ARG A 105 2.23 17.31 -5.25
C ARG A 105 3.14 16.17 -5.63
N CYS A 106 2.66 15.32 -6.52
CA CYS A 106 3.45 14.23 -7.08
C CYS A 106 4.29 14.75 -8.24
N GLU A 107 5.61 14.59 -8.15
CA GLU A 107 6.55 14.96 -9.20
C GLU A 107 7.22 13.70 -9.76
N THR A 108 7.31 13.63 -11.09
CA THR A 108 8.07 12.58 -11.77
C THR A 108 9.54 12.69 -11.36
N VAL A 109 10.17 11.55 -11.07
CA VAL A 109 11.63 11.48 -10.92
C VAL A 109 12.25 11.81 -12.28
N ARG A 110 12.59 13.08 -12.52
CA ARG A 110 13.39 13.46 -13.68
C ARG A 110 14.80 12.97 -13.41
N PRO A 111 15.45 12.23 -14.32
CA PRO A 111 16.88 11.99 -14.19
C PRO A 111 17.56 13.35 -14.12
N VAL A 112 18.36 13.57 -13.06
CA VAL A 112 19.26 14.72 -13.01
C VAL A 112 20.07 14.64 -14.30
N ARG A 113 19.88 15.60 -15.22
CA ARG A 113 20.78 15.73 -16.37
C ARG A 113 22.17 15.81 -15.77
N ALA A 114 23.02 14.84 -16.09
CA ALA A 114 24.44 14.90 -15.76
C ALA A 114 24.94 16.32 -16.12
N PRO A 115 25.73 16.97 -15.24
CA PRO A 115 26.29 18.26 -15.57
C PRO A 115 26.99 18.14 -16.92
N LYS A 116 26.61 19.00 -17.88
CA LYS A 116 27.33 19.09 -19.15
C LYS A 116 28.81 19.27 -18.81
N ARG A 117 29.64 18.35 -19.31
CA ARG A 117 31.10 18.45 -19.27
C ARG A 117 31.46 19.88 -19.68
N LEU A 118 32.11 20.66 -18.80
CA LEU A 118 32.69 21.93 -19.23
C LEU A 118 33.71 21.60 -20.33
N ASP A 119 33.45 22.02 -21.55
CA ASP A 119 34.45 21.97 -22.62
C ASP A 119 35.57 22.95 -22.27
N SER A 120 36.75 22.41 -21.99
CA SER A 120 38.00 23.14 -21.67
C SER A 120 38.59 23.93 -22.86
N SER A 121 37.78 24.56 -23.70
CA SER A 121 38.27 25.28 -24.90
C SER A 121 38.31 26.81 -24.78
N ALA A 122 38.48 27.35 -23.56
CA ALA A 122 38.69 28.78 -23.36
C ALA A 122 39.93 29.07 -22.51
N MET A 123 41.11 28.78 -23.05
CA MET A 123 42.36 29.45 -22.65
C MET A 123 43.29 29.51 -23.87
N ARG A 124 42.90 30.36 -24.82
CA ARG A 124 43.79 30.94 -25.83
C ARG A 124 43.50 32.43 -25.83
N ASN A 125 44.34 33.18 -25.11
CA ASN A 125 44.88 34.50 -25.45
C ASN A 125 45.77 34.97 -24.30
#